data_AF-Q9NRA1-F1
#
_entry.id   AF-Q9NRA1-F1
#
_cell.length_a   1.000
_cell.length_b   1.000
_cell.length_c   1.000
_cell.angle_alpha   90.00
_cell.angle_beta   90.00
_cell.angle_gamma   90.00
#
_symmetry.space_group_name_H-M   'P 1'
#
loop_
_entity.id
_entity.type
_entity.pdbx_description
1 polymer ?
#
loop_
_entity_poly.entity_id
_entity_poly.type
_entity_poly.pdbx_seq_one_letter_code
_entity_poly.pdbx_strand_id
1 'polypeptide(L)'
;MSLFGLLLLTSALAGQRQGTQAESNLSSKFQFSSNKEQNGVQDPQHERIITVSTNGSIHSPRFPHTYPRNTVLVWRLVAVEENVWIQLTFDERFGLEDPEDDICKYDFVEVEEPSDGTILGRWCGSGTVPGKQISKGNQIRIRFVSDEYFPSEPGFCIHYNIVMPQFTEAVSPSVLPPSALPLDLLNNAITAFSTLEDLIRYLEPERWQLDLEDLYRPTWQLLGKAFVFGRKSRVVDLNLLTEEVRLYSCTPRNFSVSIREELKRTDTIFWPGCLLVKRCGGNCACCLHNCNECQCVPSKVTKKYHEVLQLRPKTGVRGLHKSLTDVALEHHEECDCVCRGSTGG
;
A
#
# COMPACT_ATOMS: atom_id res chain seq x y z
N MET A 1 -13.32 74.21 41.31
CA MET A 1 -12.64 74.55 42.58
C MET A 1 -11.63 73.43 42.83
N SER A 2 -10.31 73.70 42.79
CA SER A 2 -9.48 74.10 43.96
C SER A 2 -9.31 72.94 44.95
N LEU A 3 -8.12 72.49 45.37
CA LEU A 3 -6.73 72.99 45.22
C LEU A 3 -5.71 71.81 45.05
N PHE A 4 -4.55 72.12 44.44
CA PHE A 4 -3.13 71.80 44.83
C PHE A 4 -2.80 70.50 45.61
N GLY A 5 -1.61 69.89 45.50
CA GLY A 5 -0.35 70.27 44.83
C GLY A 5 0.70 69.15 45.05
N LEU A 6 1.63 68.91 44.12
CA LEU A 6 2.95 69.56 43.94
C LEU A 6 4.11 68.88 44.70
N LEU A 7 5.23 68.69 43.96
CA LEU A 7 6.63 68.43 44.40
C LEU A 7 6.99 66.97 44.82
N LEU A 8 8.21 66.40 44.60
CA LEU A 8 9.40 66.77 43.78
C LEU A 8 10.38 65.56 43.57
N LEU A 9 11.17 65.60 42.49
CA LEU A 9 12.61 65.20 42.33
C LEU A 9 13.12 63.72 42.35
N THR A 10 13.66 63.31 41.18
CA THR A 10 15.02 62.73 40.88
C THR A 10 15.47 61.36 41.44
N SER A 11 16.31 60.54 40.76
CA SER A 11 16.86 60.56 39.38
C SER A 11 17.55 59.22 39.01
N ALA A 12 17.44 58.82 37.73
CA ALA A 12 18.35 58.00 36.90
C ALA A 12 19.21 56.85 37.49
N LEU A 13 19.07 55.63 36.93
CA LEU A 13 20.03 55.00 35.98
C LEU A 13 19.48 53.67 35.39
N ALA A 14 20.13 53.11 34.37
CA ALA A 14 19.51 52.20 33.37
C ALA A 14 19.78 50.68 33.54
N GLY A 15 18.94 49.81 32.92
CA GLY A 15 19.11 48.34 32.98
C GLY A 15 18.09 47.44 32.22
N GLN A 16 17.98 47.58 30.89
CA GLN A 16 17.58 46.58 29.84
C GLN A 16 16.46 45.49 29.97
N ARG A 17 15.68 45.40 28.85
CA ARG A 17 14.92 44.28 28.20
C ARG A 17 13.63 43.78 28.90
N GLN A 18 12.40 43.83 28.35
CA GLN A 18 11.76 43.64 27.01
C GLN A 18 11.26 42.22 26.67
N GLY A 19 9.97 42.13 26.30
CA GLY A 19 9.32 40.96 25.68
C GLY A 19 7.80 41.15 25.49
N THR A 20 7.36 41.47 24.27
CA THR A 20 5.95 41.46 23.82
C THR A 20 5.90 41.15 22.33
N GLN A 21 4.96 40.32 21.86
CA GLN A 21 4.80 40.01 20.44
C GLN A 21 3.31 39.86 20.07
N ALA A 22 2.92 40.38 18.91
CA ALA A 22 1.60 40.25 18.31
C ALA A 22 1.71 40.50 16.79
N GLU A 23 1.17 39.60 15.97
CA GLU A 23 1.12 39.60 14.50
C GLU A 23 0.19 38.44 14.06
N SER A 24 -0.26 38.31 12.81
CA SER A 24 -1.19 39.15 12.02
C SER A 24 -1.55 38.39 10.74
N ASN A 25 -2.81 38.34 10.33
CA ASN A 25 -3.23 37.63 9.09
C ASN A 25 -2.95 38.45 7.83
N LEU A 26 -2.56 37.80 6.72
CA LEU A 26 -2.66 38.38 5.38
C LEU A 26 -2.95 37.33 4.30
N SER A 27 -3.92 37.63 3.43
CA SER A 27 -4.23 36.87 2.21
C SER A 27 -4.17 37.79 1.01
N SER A 28 -3.63 37.33 -0.12
CA SER A 28 -3.61 38.09 -1.38
C SER A 28 -4.06 37.23 -2.56
N LYS A 29 -5.12 37.68 -3.24
CA LYS A 29 -5.58 37.19 -4.55
C LYS A 29 -4.79 37.89 -5.65
N PHE A 30 -4.47 37.17 -6.74
CA PHE A 30 -4.37 37.77 -8.07
C PHE A 30 -4.96 36.84 -9.14
N GLN A 31 -5.73 37.40 -10.06
CA GLN A 31 -6.10 36.82 -11.35
C GLN A 31 -5.26 37.52 -12.42
N PHE A 32 -4.91 36.86 -13.53
CA PHE A 32 -5.17 37.42 -14.88
C PHE A 32 -5.03 36.39 -16.02
N SER A 33 -5.81 36.67 -17.06
CA SER A 33 -6.05 36.05 -18.38
C SER A 33 -5.19 34.91 -18.98
N SER A 34 -5.94 34.02 -19.63
CA SER A 34 -5.53 32.99 -20.61
C SER A 34 -4.97 33.56 -21.93
N ASN A 35 -3.99 32.84 -22.52
CA ASN A 35 -3.91 32.60 -23.95
C ASN A 35 -3.20 31.26 -24.24
N LYS A 36 -3.63 30.57 -25.30
CA LYS A 36 -3.14 29.23 -25.72
C LYS A 36 -1.72 29.28 -26.30
N GLU A 37 -0.92 28.24 -26.04
CA GLU A 37 -0.27 27.46 -27.11
C GLU A 37 0.21 26.08 -26.62
N GLN A 38 0.55 25.20 -27.56
CA GLN A 38 0.61 23.73 -27.38
C GLN A 38 2.01 23.21 -27.01
N ASN A 39 2.04 22.01 -26.41
CA ASN A 39 3.22 21.14 -26.28
C ASN A 39 4.50 21.78 -25.71
N GLY A 40 4.55 21.93 -24.39
CA GLY A 40 5.79 22.18 -23.65
C GLY A 40 5.77 21.48 -22.30
N VAL A 41 6.81 20.68 -22.02
CA VAL A 41 7.10 20.21 -20.65
C VAL A 41 7.33 21.45 -19.80
N GLN A 42 6.40 21.74 -18.87
CA GLN A 42 6.55 22.91 -18.01
C GLN A 42 7.65 22.67 -16.98
N ASP A 43 8.70 23.46 -17.13
CA ASP A 43 9.73 23.80 -16.15
C ASP A 43 9.15 23.84 -14.72
N PRO A 44 9.83 23.29 -13.67
CA PRO A 44 9.30 23.24 -12.31
C PRO A 44 9.25 24.62 -11.64
N GLN A 45 8.28 25.43 -12.06
CA GLN A 45 8.10 26.80 -11.59
C GLN A 45 7.63 26.81 -10.12
N HIS A 46 8.50 27.35 -9.27
CA HIS A 46 8.24 27.75 -7.88
C HIS A 46 7.81 26.62 -6.93
N GLU A 47 8.77 25.79 -6.54
CA GLU A 47 8.70 25.08 -5.26
C GLU A 47 8.69 26.09 -4.09
N ARG A 48 7.62 26.05 -3.29
CA ARG A 48 7.48 26.89 -2.09
C ARG A 48 8.10 26.19 -0.88
N ILE A 49 9.25 26.68 -0.44
CA ILE A 49 9.86 26.23 0.82
C ILE A 49 9.04 26.79 2.00
N ILE A 50 8.69 25.93 2.96
CA ILE A 50 8.00 26.27 4.20
C ILE A 50 8.89 25.79 5.35
N THR A 51 9.41 26.75 6.12
CA THR A 51 10.16 26.48 7.35
C THR A 51 9.20 26.02 8.45
N VAL A 52 9.41 24.82 8.99
CA VAL A 52 8.57 24.21 10.01
C VAL A 52 9.23 24.35 11.39
N SER A 53 8.59 25.09 12.28
CA SER A 53 8.96 25.21 13.71
C SER A 53 7.80 24.87 14.65
N THR A 54 6.61 24.66 14.10
CA THR A 54 5.35 24.42 14.81
C THR A 54 4.39 23.69 13.86
N ASN A 55 3.25 23.25 14.38
CA ASN A 55 2.20 22.62 13.59
C ASN A 55 1.60 23.63 12.61
N GLY A 56 1.20 23.15 11.44
CA GLY A 56 0.52 23.97 10.44
C GLY A 56 -0.22 23.11 9.42
N SER A 57 -0.63 23.72 8.31
CA SER A 57 -1.40 23.04 7.27
C SER A 57 -1.08 23.57 5.87
N ILE A 58 -1.11 22.67 4.88
CA ILE A 58 -1.13 22.98 3.45
C ILE A 58 -2.47 22.49 2.89
N HIS A 59 -3.07 23.22 1.96
CA HIS A 59 -4.35 22.84 1.39
C HIS A 59 -4.44 23.23 -0.08
N SER A 60 -5.34 22.58 -0.82
CA SER A 60 -5.69 23.01 -2.17
C SER A 60 -6.22 24.45 -2.17
N PRO A 61 -6.03 25.23 -3.25
CA PRO A 61 -6.64 26.55 -3.33
C PRO A 61 -8.16 26.43 -3.27
N ARG A 62 -8.79 27.21 -2.40
CA ARG A 62 -10.24 27.25 -2.10
C ARG A 62 -10.82 26.13 -1.22
N PHE A 63 -10.02 25.21 -0.67
CA PHE A 63 -10.49 24.21 0.31
C PHE A 63 -11.41 24.82 1.39
N PRO A 64 -12.58 24.23 1.74
CA PRO A 64 -13.09 22.92 1.32
C PRO A 64 -13.98 22.96 0.06
N HIS A 65 -13.79 23.94 -0.82
CA HIS A 65 -14.42 24.00 -2.14
C HIS A 65 -13.48 23.46 -3.23
N THR A 66 -14.06 23.19 -4.39
CA THR A 66 -13.38 22.75 -5.61
C THR A 66 -12.02 23.44 -5.83
N TYR A 67 -10.96 22.69 -6.10
CA TYR A 67 -9.65 23.26 -6.47
C TYR A 67 -9.67 23.83 -7.91
N PRO A 68 -8.67 24.63 -8.33
CA PRO A 68 -8.59 25.09 -9.71
C PRO A 68 -8.00 24.01 -10.63
N ARG A 69 -8.44 24.00 -11.90
CA ARG A 69 -7.85 23.20 -12.98
C ARG A 69 -6.44 23.68 -13.34
N ASN A 70 -5.67 22.86 -14.05
CA ASN A 70 -4.31 23.16 -14.53
C ASN A 70 -3.40 23.73 -13.43
N THR A 71 -3.53 23.21 -12.21
CA THR A 71 -2.77 23.69 -11.05
C THR A 71 -1.63 22.74 -10.75
N VAL A 72 -0.39 23.23 -10.82
CA VAL A 72 0.77 22.55 -10.25
C VAL A 72 1.24 23.37 -9.06
N LEU A 73 1.28 22.76 -7.88
CA LEU A 73 1.79 23.37 -6.66
C LEU A 73 2.76 22.41 -5.99
N VAL A 74 3.96 22.89 -5.67
CA VAL A 74 4.99 22.12 -4.97
C VAL A 74 5.35 22.84 -3.69
N TRP A 75 5.32 22.12 -2.57
CA TRP A 75 5.77 22.60 -1.27
C TRP A 75 6.91 21.72 -0.77
N ARG A 76 7.97 22.34 -0.25
CA ARG A 76 9.00 21.65 0.53
C ARG A 76 8.92 22.11 1.98
N LEU A 77 8.46 21.24 2.86
CA LEU A 77 8.50 21.47 4.29
C LEU A 77 9.93 21.15 4.78
N VAL A 78 10.54 22.07 5.52
CA VAL A 78 11.91 21.93 6.08
C VAL A 78 11.84 22.32 7.55
N ALA A 79 12.03 21.36 8.46
CA ALA A 79 12.05 21.65 9.88
C ALA A 79 13.33 22.40 10.27
N VAL A 80 13.19 23.37 11.19
CA VAL A 80 14.32 24.19 11.70
C VAL A 80 15.32 23.33 12.46
N GLU A 81 14.81 22.32 13.18
CA GLU A 81 15.63 21.38 13.94
C GLU A 81 16.17 20.28 13.00
N GLU A 82 17.42 19.89 13.24
CA GLU A 82 18.00 18.67 12.67
C GLU A 82 17.57 17.46 13.52
N ASN A 83 17.62 16.25 12.94
CA ASN A 83 17.23 15.00 13.62
C ASN A 83 15.78 14.96 14.12
N VAL A 84 14.86 15.63 13.43
CA VAL A 84 13.41 15.49 13.61
C VAL A 84 12.75 14.95 12.33
N TRP A 85 11.55 14.40 12.47
CA TRP A 85 10.71 13.99 11.35
C TRP A 85 9.49 14.91 11.22
N ILE A 86 8.92 14.97 10.03
CA ILE A 86 7.70 15.70 9.71
C ILE A 86 6.60 14.68 9.47
N GLN A 87 5.59 14.67 10.35
CA GLN A 87 4.40 13.86 10.18
C GLN A 87 3.34 14.68 9.43
N LEU A 88 2.78 14.10 8.37
CA LEU A 88 1.64 14.61 7.61
C LEU A 88 0.39 13.81 7.97
N THR A 89 -0.73 14.51 8.20
CA THR A 89 -2.05 13.91 8.42
C THR A 89 -3.06 14.60 7.51
N PHE A 90 -3.68 13.84 6.61
CA PHE A 90 -4.71 14.34 5.70
C PHE A 90 -6.01 14.60 6.49
N ASP A 91 -6.71 15.69 6.14
CA ASP A 91 -8.06 15.99 6.63
C ASP A 91 -9.03 14.94 6.10
N GLU A 92 -10.02 14.54 6.92
CA GLU A 92 -11.01 13.52 6.55
C GLU A 92 -11.83 13.89 5.31
N ARG A 93 -11.92 15.19 5.01
CA ARG A 93 -12.51 15.74 3.78
C ARG A 93 -11.45 15.76 2.67
N PHE A 94 -10.95 14.59 2.28
CA PHE A 94 -10.12 14.43 1.09
C PHE A 94 -11.00 14.04 -0.11
N GLY A 95 -10.87 14.76 -1.22
CA GLY A 95 -11.55 14.44 -2.47
C GLY A 95 -10.93 15.14 -3.67
N LEU A 96 -10.30 14.35 -4.54
CA LEU A 96 -9.86 14.74 -5.89
C LEU A 96 -10.64 13.92 -6.93
N GLU A 97 -10.35 14.10 -8.22
CA GLU A 97 -10.88 13.24 -9.29
C GLU A 97 -10.58 11.76 -9.01
N ASP A 98 -11.54 10.88 -9.30
CA ASP A 98 -11.43 9.44 -9.07
C ASP A 98 -10.38 8.78 -10.00
N PRO A 99 -9.72 7.69 -9.54
CA PRO A 99 -8.67 7.02 -10.32
C PRO A 99 -9.20 6.32 -11.59
N GLU A 100 -8.35 6.26 -12.62
CA GLU A 100 -8.54 5.39 -13.79
C GLU A 100 -7.67 4.14 -13.61
N ASP A 101 -8.25 2.94 -13.72
CA ASP A 101 -7.58 1.65 -13.52
C ASP A 101 -6.78 1.57 -12.18
N ASP A 102 -7.37 2.08 -11.09
CA ASP A 102 -6.78 2.23 -9.75
C ASP A 102 -5.51 3.13 -9.70
N ILE A 103 -5.27 3.95 -10.74
CA ILE A 103 -4.12 4.86 -10.85
C ILE A 103 -4.56 6.33 -10.81
N CYS A 104 -3.93 7.10 -9.94
CA CYS A 104 -4.06 8.55 -9.86
C CYS A 104 -3.25 9.24 -10.98
N LYS A 105 -3.89 9.32 -12.15
CA LYS A 105 -3.29 9.76 -13.42
C LYS A 105 -3.54 11.25 -13.74
N TYR A 106 -4.73 11.74 -13.43
CA TYR A 106 -5.19 13.09 -13.74
C TYR A 106 -4.86 14.05 -12.59
N ASP A 107 -5.78 14.20 -11.64
CA ASP A 107 -5.58 14.97 -10.41
C ASP A 107 -4.96 14.10 -9.31
N PHE A 108 -3.96 14.63 -8.59
CA PHE A 108 -3.36 13.93 -7.46
C PHE A 108 -2.61 14.84 -6.49
N VAL A 109 -2.54 14.38 -5.22
CA VAL A 109 -1.47 14.78 -4.29
C VAL A 109 -0.44 13.65 -4.22
N GLU A 110 0.82 14.01 -4.37
CA GLU A 110 1.98 13.15 -4.22
C GLU A 110 2.85 13.65 -3.06
N VAL A 111 3.39 12.73 -2.27
CA VAL A 111 4.32 13.02 -1.18
C VAL A 111 5.61 12.26 -1.44
N GLU A 112 6.74 12.94 -1.33
CA GLU A 112 8.05 12.41 -1.73
C GLU A 112 9.17 12.83 -0.75
N GLU A 113 10.16 11.95 -0.62
CA GLU A 113 11.39 12.18 0.12
C GLU A 113 12.35 13.06 -0.70
N PRO A 114 12.67 14.29 -0.26
CA PRO A 114 13.44 15.20 -1.09
C PRO A 114 14.93 14.86 -1.17
N SER A 115 15.40 13.90 -0.37
CA SER A 115 16.78 13.44 -0.29
C SER A 115 17.15 12.40 -1.36
N ASP A 116 16.19 11.56 -1.76
CA ASP A 116 16.40 10.45 -2.69
C ASP A 116 15.34 10.35 -3.80
N GLY A 117 14.28 11.16 -3.74
CA GLY A 117 13.17 11.14 -4.71
C GLY A 117 12.17 10.00 -4.50
N THR A 118 12.23 9.26 -3.39
CA THR A 118 11.28 8.18 -3.08
C THR A 118 9.88 8.78 -2.94
N ILE A 119 8.93 8.36 -3.77
CA ILE A 119 7.52 8.69 -3.59
C ILE A 119 6.99 7.85 -2.42
N LEU A 120 6.58 8.51 -1.32
CA LEU A 120 5.91 7.87 -0.18
C LEU A 120 4.47 7.46 -0.53
N GLY A 121 3.84 8.21 -1.44
CA GLY A 121 2.60 7.80 -2.07
C GLY A 121 2.01 8.89 -2.96
N ARG A 122 0.97 8.50 -3.71
CA ARG A 122 0.16 9.37 -4.57
C ARG A 122 -1.31 9.02 -4.38
N TRP A 123 -2.15 10.03 -4.18
CA TRP A 123 -3.56 9.86 -3.81
C TRP A 123 -4.48 10.78 -4.60
N CYS A 124 -5.68 10.27 -4.86
CA CYS A 124 -6.76 10.88 -5.61
C CYS A 124 -8.11 10.23 -5.22
N GLY A 125 -9.20 10.62 -5.86
CA GLY A 125 -10.55 10.18 -5.55
C GLY A 125 -11.04 10.63 -4.18
N SER A 126 -12.19 10.08 -3.78
CA SER A 126 -12.89 10.42 -2.52
C SER A 126 -13.15 9.23 -1.59
N GLY A 127 -12.80 8.00 -2.00
CA GLY A 127 -13.20 6.77 -1.30
C GLY A 127 -12.42 6.43 -0.03
N THR A 128 -11.13 6.81 0.05
CA THR A 128 -10.25 6.47 1.18
C THR A 128 -9.29 7.62 1.47
N VAL A 129 -9.31 8.14 2.70
CA VAL A 129 -8.39 9.18 3.15
C VAL A 129 -6.98 8.59 3.35
N PRO A 130 -5.90 9.23 2.89
CA PRO A 130 -4.55 8.73 3.07
C PRO A 130 -4.17 8.59 4.55
N GLY A 131 -3.48 7.49 4.88
CA GLY A 131 -2.90 7.29 6.21
C GLY A 131 -1.82 8.35 6.52
N LYS A 132 -1.39 8.41 7.79
CA LYS A 132 -0.31 9.30 8.21
C LYS A 132 0.97 8.99 7.43
N GLN A 133 1.60 10.03 6.89
CA GLN A 133 2.92 9.94 6.26
C GLN A 133 3.95 10.54 7.20
N ILE A 134 5.14 9.95 7.30
CA ILE A 134 6.23 10.43 8.16
C ILE A 134 7.50 10.45 7.32
N SER A 135 8.23 11.56 7.33
CA SER A 135 9.50 11.67 6.61
C SER A 135 10.65 10.91 7.26
N LYS A 136 11.62 10.48 6.45
CA LYS A 136 12.89 9.87 6.91
C LYS A 136 13.77 10.85 7.68
N GLY A 137 13.64 12.15 7.42
CA GLY A 137 14.45 13.22 8.01
C GLY A 137 13.69 14.53 8.19
N ASN A 138 14.41 15.64 8.33
CA ASN A 138 13.82 16.95 8.64
C ASN A 138 13.19 17.66 7.43
N GLN A 139 12.94 16.97 6.31
CA GLN A 139 12.33 17.52 5.10
C GLN A 139 11.30 16.56 4.51
N ILE A 140 10.27 17.11 3.88
CA ILE A 140 9.31 16.36 3.06
C ILE A 140 8.78 17.26 1.95
N ARG A 141 8.55 16.70 0.75
CA ARG A 141 8.05 17.43 -0.40
C ARG A 141 6.65 16.92 -0.75
N ILE A 142 5.76 17.85 -1.06
CA ILE A 142 4.34 17.62 -1.35
C ILE A 142 4.06 18.29 -2.69
N ARG A 143 3.52 17.53 -3.64
CA ARG A 143 3.21 17.99 -4.99
C ARG A 143 1.74 17.75 -5.28
N PHE A 144 1.00 18.82 -5.55
CA PHE A 144 -0.35 18.75 -6.08
C PHE A 144 -0.33 19.04 -7.58
N VAL A 145 -1.02 18.21 -8.35
CA VAL A 145 -1.28 18.41 -9.78
C VAL A 145 -2.79 18.28 -10.03
N SER A 146 -3.32 19.16 -10.87
CA SER A 146 -4.62 18.99 -11.49
C SER A 146 -4.61 19.27 -12.99
N ASP A 147 -5.53 18.64 -13.73
CA ASP A 147 -5.63 18.70 -15.19
C ASP A 147 -6.73 19.67 -15.70
N GLU A 148 -7.12 19.56 -16.97
CA GLU A 148 -8.13 20.41 -17.62
C GLU A 148 -9.59 20.01 -17.33
N TYR A 149 -9.83 18.89 -16.67
CA TYR A 149 -11.13 18.24 -16.55
C TYR A 149 -11.50 17.99 -15.07
N PHE A 150 -12.75 17.56 -14.88
CA PHE A 150 -13.40 17.10 -13.64
C PHE A 150 -12.81 17.51 -12.26
N PRO A 151 -12.57 18.81 -11.97
CA PRO A 151 -12.03 19.20 -10.69
C PRO A 151 -13.08 18.95 -9.60
N SER A 152 -12.72 18.19 -8.59
CA SER A 152 -13.63 17.72 -7.55
C SER A 152 -13.63 18.62 -6.31
N GLU A 153 -14.66 18.49 -5.48
CA GLU A 153 -14.69 19.01 -4.12
C GLU A 153 -14.64 17.81 -3.14
N PRO A 154 -14.14 17.99 -1.90
CA PRO A 154 -13.68 19.21 -1.23
C PRO A 154 -12.24 19.67 -1.57
N GLY A 155 -11.48 18.90 -2.35
CA GLY A 155 -10.04 19.09 -2.50
C GLY A 155 -9.26 18.41 -1.37
N PHE A 156 -8.21 19.04 -0.86
CA PHE A 156 -7.43 18.48 0.26
C PHE A 156 -6.98 19.54 1.26
N CYS A 157 -6.80 19.10 2.51
CA CYS A 157 -6.00 19.77 3.51
C CYS A 157 -5.10 18.73 4.18
N ILE A 158 -3.83 19.08 4.41
CA ILE A 158 -2.79 18.24 5.03
C ILE A 158 -2.23 19.03 6.19
N HIS A 159 -2.42 18.52 7.40
CA HIS A 159 -1.82 19.02 8.61
C HIS A 159 -0.40 18.47 8.71
N TYR A 160 0.57 19.32 9.03
CA TYR A 160 1.95 18.91 9.30
C TYR A 160 2.33 19.24 10.74
N ASN A 161 3.11 18.36 11.37
CA ASN A 161 3.70 18.60 12.67
C ASN A 161 5.10 17.98 12.74
N ILE A 162 5.96 18.55 13.59
CA ILE A 162 7.23 17.94 13.94
C ILE A 162 6.95 16.76 14.87
N VAL A 163 7.64 15.65 14.68
CA VAL A 163 7.76 14.56 15.66
C VAL A 163 9.24 14.28 15.88
N MET A 164 9.64 14.07 17.14
CA MET A 164 10.96 13.50 17.40
C MET A 164 11.00 12.08 16.82
N PRO A 165 12.14 11.61 16.29
CA PRO A 165 12.32 10.22 15.91
C PRO A 165 12.17 9.41 17.18
N GLN A 166 11.01 8.79 17.35
CA GLN A 166 10.87 7.75 18.34
C GLN A 166 11.63 6.55 17.79
N PHE A 167 12.91 6.50 18.13
CA PHE A 167 13.53 5.22 18.46
C PHE A 167 12.74 4.66 19.65
N THR A 168 11.57 4.09 19.36
CA THR A 168 11.05 2.99 20.14
C THR A 168 12.06 1.86 19.96
N GLU A 169 13.09 1.91 20.81
CA GLU A 169 13.38 0.77 21.68
C GLU A 169 12.05 0.38 22.37
N ALA A 170 11.15 -0.24 21.60
CA ALA A 170 10.29 -1.26 22.16
C ALA A 170 11.25 -2.18 22.89
N VAL A 171 11.01 -2.39 24.19
CA VAL A 171 11.86 -3.19 25.06
C VAL A 171 11.89 -4.62 24.50
N SER A 172 12.82 -4.83 23.58
CA SER A 172 13.11 -6.08 22.92
C SER A 172 13.94 -6.89 23.90
N PRO A 173 13.44 -8.01 24.43
CA PRO A 173 14.22 -8.86 25.31
C PRO A 173 15.29 -9.60 24.50
N SER A 174 16.33 -8.88 24.08
CA SER A 174 17.48 -9.41 23.32
C SER A 174 17.07 -10.31 22.15
N VAL A 175 16.04 -9.90 21.39
CA VAL A 175 15.51 -10.73 20.32
C VAL A 175 16.54 -10.81 19.20
N LEU A 176 17.07 -12.02 19.00
CA LEU A 176 17.90 -12.39 17.85
C LEU A 176 17.23 -11.89 16.55
N PRO A 177 17.99 -11.47 15.51
CA PRO A 177 17.39 -11.02 14.26
C PRO A 177 16.39 -12.08 13.76
N PRO A 178 15.25 -11.72 13.12
CA PRO A 178 14.17 -12.68 12.83
C PRO A 178 14.64 -13.92 12.04
N SER A 179 15.68 -13.77 11.22
CA SER A 179 16.39 -14.85 10.52
C SER A 179 17.14 -15.87 11.40
N ALA A 180 17.17 -15.66 12.72
CA ALA A 180 17.75 -16.54 13.74
C ALA A 180 16.70 -17.08 14.74
N LEU A 181 15.40 -16.89 14.46
CA LEU A 181 14.33 -17.63 15.12
C LEU A 181 14.34 -19.11 14.67
N PRO A 182 13.91 -20.06 15.54
CA PRO A 182 13.61 -21.43 15.13
C PRO A 182 12.62 -21.46 13.95
N LEU A 183 12.84 -22.39 13.00
CA LEU A 183 12.16 -22.41 11.70
C LEU A 183 10.63 -22.43 11.81
N ASP A 184 10.06 -23.10 12.82
CA ASP A 184 8.61 -23.19 13.02
C ASP A 184 8.01 -21.88 13.55
N LEU A 185 8.73 -21.17 14.43
CA LEU A 185 8.32 -19.84 14.91
C LEU A 185 8.42 -18.81 13.78
N LEU A 186 9.49 -18.90 12.99
CA LEU A 186 9.67 -18.07 11.79
C LEU A 186 8.56 -18.32 10.77
N ASN A 187 8.19 -19.58 10.51
CA ASN A 187 7.08 -19.93 9.62
C ASN A 187 5.76 -19.28 10.07
N ASN A 188 5.45 -19.33 11.36
CA ASN A 188 4.23 -18.72 11.92
C ASN A 188 4.25 -17.19 11.82
N ALA A 189 5.40 -16.55 12.05
CA ALA A 189 5.54 -15.10 11.85
C ALA A 189 5.34 -14.72 10.37
N ILE A 190 5.93 -15.48 9.45
CA ILE A 190 5.83 -15.23 8.00
C ILE A 190 4.39 -15.36 7.48
N THR A 191 3.57 -16.24 8.06
CA THR A 191 2.15 -16.36 7.67
C THR A 191 1.27 -15.16 8.02
N ALA A 192 1.76 -14.21 8.83
CA ALA A 192 1.01 -13.00 9.19
C ALA A 192 1.08 -11.87 8.15
N PHE A 193 1.99 -11.94 7.16
CA PHE A 193 2.21 -10.87 6.18
C PHE A 193 1.41 -11.08 4.89
N SER A 194 0.68 -10.05 4.47
CA SER A 194 -0.11 -10.01 3.23
C SER A 194 0.65 -9.49 2.02
N THR A 195 1.78 -8.80 2.21
CA THR A 195 2.62 -8.26 1.13
C THR A 195 4.06 -8.79 1.21
N LEU A 196 4.75 -8.82 0.07
CA LEU A 196 6.17 -9.19 0.01
C LEU A 196 7.03 -8.13 0.70
N GLU A 197 6.68 -6.85 0.55
CA GLU A 197 7.41 -5.72 1.12
C GLU A 197 7.46 -5.78 2.65
N ASP A 198 6.31 -5.97 3.29
CA ASP A 198 6.23 -6.05 4.75
C ASP A 198 6.99 -7.27 5.29
N LEU A 199 6.93 -8.40 4.57
CA LEU A 199 7.70 -9.59 4.89
C LEU A 199 9.22 -9.32 4.82
N ILE A 200 9.72 -8.74 3.73
CA ILE A 200 11.17 -8.51 3.59
C ILE A 200 11.65 -7.43 4.56
N ARG A 201 10.83 -6.38 4.79
CA ARG A 201 11.07 -5.34 5.81
C ARG A 201 11.14 -5.92 7.22
N TYR A 202 10.30 -6.90 7.55
CA TYR A 202 10.39 -7.64 8.81
C TYR A 202 11.66 -8.51 8.90
N LEU A 203 12.03 -9.21 7.81
CA LEU A 203 13.18 -10.12 7.82
C LEU A 203 14.53 -9.39 7.91
N GLU A 204 14.74 -8.31 7.15
CA GLU A 204 15.99 -7.54 7.12
C GLU A 204 15.70 -6.01 7.00
N PRO A 205 15.36 -5.33 8.12
CA PRO A 205 14.95 -3.92 8.14
C PRO A 205 15.94 -2.93 7.51
N GLU A 206 17.24 -3.25 7.52
CA GLU A 206 18.32 -2.39 7.00
C GLU A 206 18.62 -2.63 5.51
N ARG A 207 18.20 -3.77 4.93
CA ARG A 207 18.52 -4.14 3.53
C ARG A 207 17.28 -4.38 2.65
N TRP A 208 16.07 -4.33 3.19
CA TRP A 208 14.87 -4.80 2.47
C TRP A 208 14.65 -4.19 1.08
N GLN A 209 15.01 -2.92 0.86
CA GLN A 209 14.91 -2.30 -0.47
C GLN A 209 15.86 -2.97 -1.48
N LEU A 210 17.13 -3.13 -1.12
CA LEU A 210 18.13 -3.82 -1.95
C LEU A 210 17.80 -5.30 -2.12
N ASP A 211 17.27 -5.97 -1.10
CA ASP A 211 16.81 -7.36 -1.21
C ASP A 211 15.64 -7.50 -2.19
N LEU A 212 14.69 -6.57 -2.16
CA LEU A 212 13.52 -6.55 -3.05
C LEU A 212 13.95 -6.26 -4.50
N GLU A 213 14.83 -5.28 -4.70
CA GLU A 213 15.46 -5.01 -6.02
C GLU A 213 16.26 -6.21 -6.53
N ASP A 214 17.07 -6.85 -5.67
CA ASP A 214 17.87 -8.03 -6.02
C ASP A 214 16.97 -9.24 -6.39
N LEU A 215 15.78 -9.39 -5.78
CA LEU A 215 14.80 -10.42 -6.15
C LEU A 215 14.11 -10.14 -7.49
N TYR A 216 13.79 -8.89 -7.80
CA TYR A 216 13.13 -8.51 -9.06
C TYR A 216 14.10 -8.22 -10.22
N ARG A 217 15.43 -8.32 -10.01
CA ARG A 217 16.41 -8.26 -11.10
C ARG A 217 16.16 -9.39 -12.11
N PRO A 218 15.90 -9.09 -13.39
CA PRO A 218 15.48 -10.13 -14.35
C PRO A 218 16.56 -11.19 -14.61
N THR A 219 16.39 -12.37 -14.00
CA THR A 219 16.91 -13.60 -14.58
C THR A 219 15.89 -14.09 -15.60
N TRP A 220 16.34 -14.27 -16.84
CA TRP A 220 15.48 -14.44 -18.01
C TRP A 220 14.56 -15.67 -17.93
N GLN A 221 13.30 -15.49 -17.49
CA GLN A 221 12.08 -16.15 -17.97
C GLN A 221 10.89 -15.85 -17.02
N LEU A 222 9.94 -15.00 -17.42
CA LEU A 222 8.60 -14.99 -16.83
C LEU A 222 7.57 -14.39 -17.81
N LEU A 223 6.50 -15.13 -18.11
CA LEU A 223 5.32 -14.54 -18.75
C LEU A 223 4.07 -15.41 -18.54
N GLY A 224 3.12 -14.89 -17.77
CA GLY A 224 1.80 -15.50 -17.57
C GLY A 224 0.80 -14.45 -17.07
N LYS A 225 -0.17 -14.07 -17.91
CA LYS A 225 -1.29 -13.19 -17.55
C LYS A 225 -2.62 -13.87 -17.88
N ALA A 226 -3.60 -13.76 -17.00
CA ALA A 226 -5.01 -14.01 -17.32
C ALA A 226 -5.97 -13.26 -16.37
N PHE A 227 -6.77 -12.36 -16.93
CA PHE A 227 -7.89 -11.59 -16.36
C PHE A 227 -8.75 -11.16 -17.59
N VAL A 228 -10.07 -11.00 -17.61
CA VAL A 228 -11.15 -11.26 -16.62
C VAL A 228 -12.46 -11.52 -17.40
N PHE A 229 -13.53 -12.01 -16.77
CA PHE A 229 -14.83 -12.28 -17.43
C PHE A 229 -15.87 -11.16 -17.25
N GLY A 230 -16.68 -10.91 -18.29
CA GLY A 230 -17.72 -9.87 -18.33
C GLY A 230 -19.16 -10.37 -18.08
N ARG A 231 -19.95 -9.52 -17.40
CA ARG A 231 -21.41 -9.60 -17.09
C ARG A 231 -22.27 -9.41 -18.36
N LYS A 232 -23.60 -9.62 -18.45
CA LYS A 232 -24.75 -10.19 -17.66
C LYS A 232 -25.96 -10.20 -18.62
N SER A 233 -26.96 -11.09 -18.47
CA SER A 233 -28.35 -10.77 -18.84
C SER A 233 -29.37 -11.67 -18.14
N ARG A 234 -30.63 -11.23 -18.02
CA ARG A 234 -31.71 -11.92 -17.31
C ARG A 234 -32.71 -12.58 -18.27
N VAL A 235 -32.64 -13.90 -18.36
CA VAL A 235 -33.76 -14.81 -18.66
C VAL A 235 -33.77 -15.85 -17.53
N VAL A 236 -34.78 -16.71 -17.40
CA VAL A 236 -34.65 -17.92 -16.57
C VAL A 236 -33.64 -18.82 -17.27
N ASP A 237 -32.38 -18.63 -16.91
CA ASP A 237 -31.25 -19.18 -17.62
C ASP A 237 -30.97 -20.58 -17.09
N LEU A 238 -31.14 -21.60 -17.94
CA LEU A 238 -30.72 -22.95 -17.58
C LEU A 238 -29.21 -23.00 -17.30
N ASN A 239 -28.41 -22.04 -17.79
CA ASN A 239 -27.01 -21.91 -17.38
C ASN A 239 -26.86 -21.44 -15.92
N LEU A 240 -27.77 -20.62 -15.37
CA LEU A 240 -27.78 -20.28 -13.94
C LEU A 240 -28.06 -21.53 -13.08
N LEU A 241 -29.05 -22.33 -13.48
CA LEU A 241 -29.30 -23.64 -12.86
C LEU A 241 -28.12 -24.60 -13.08
N THR A 242 -27.43 -24.52 -14.22
CA THR A 242 -26.23 -25.33 -14.51
C THR A 242 -25.05 -24.89 -13.66
N GLU A 243 -24.88 -23.60 -13.36
CA GLU A 243 -23.85 -23.11 -12.45
C GLU A 243 -24.14 -23.52 -10.99
N GLU A 244 -25.39 -23.44 -10.55
CA GLU A 244 -25.80 -23.99 -9.24
C GLU A 244 -25.60 -25.51 -9.19
N VAL A 245 -25.97 -26.25 -10.24
CA VAL A 245 -25.72 -27.70 -10.34
C VAL A 245 -24.23 -28.02 -10.44
N ARG A 246 -23.40 -27.20 -11.10
CA ARG A 246 -21.93 -27.31 -11.14
C ARG A 246 -21.33 -27.09 -9.74
N LEU A 247 -21.88 -26.16 -8.96
CA LEU A 247 -21.49 -25.92 -7.57
C LEU A 247 -21.69 -27.16 -6.68
N TYR A 248 -22.54 -28.12 -7.06
CA TYR A 248 -22.71 -29.40 -6.36
C TYR A 248 -22.18 -30.62 -7.12
N SER A 249 -22.02 -30.56 -8.44
CA SER A 249 -21.50 -31.65 -9.28
C SER A 249 -19.99 -31.85 -9.16
N CYS A 250 -19.53 -33.06 -9.45
CA CYS A 250 -18.12 -33.39 -9.60
C CYS A 250 -17.43 -32.50 -10.65
N THR A 251 -16.58 -31.56 -10.21
CA THR A 251 -15.93 -30.55 -11.06
C THR A 251 -14.59 -30.07 -10.48
N PRO A 252 -13.69 -29.46 -11.29
CA PRO A 252 -12.49 -28.78 -10.82
C PRO A 252 -12.74 -27.50 -10.01
N ARG A 253 -12.51 -27.57 -8.70
CA ARG A 253 -12.74 -26.48 -7.73
C ARG A 253 -11.43 -25.89 -7.23
N ASN A 254 -11.45 -24.62 -6.83
CA ASN A 254 -10.30 -23.99 -6.18
C ASN A 254 -10.17 -24.55 -4.76
N PHE A 255 -9.00 -25.07 -4.41
CA PHE A 255 -8.68 -25.59 -3.09
C PHE A 255 -7.36 -24.95 -2.62
N SER A 256 -7.30 -24.51 -1.35
CA SER A 256 -6.07 -23.97 -0.78
C SER A 256 -5.18 -25.12 -0.29
N VAL A 257 -3.94 -25.19 -0.78
CA VAL A 257 -2.97 -26.22 -0.39
C VAL A 257 -1.70 -25.59 0.18
N SER A 258 -1.17 -26.20 1.24
CA SER A 258 0.12 -25.86 1.85
C SER A 258 1.26 -26.30 0.92
N ILE A 259 2.10 -25.36 0.48
CA ILE A 259 3.21 -25.67 -0.45
C ILE A 259 4.21 -26.62 0.20
N ARG A 260 4.46 -26.47 1.51
CA ARG A 260 5.38 -27.33 2.28
C ARG A 260 4.90 -28.78 2.33
N GLU A 261 3.59 -29.00 2.45
CA GLU A 261 2.98 -30.34 2.47
C GLU A 261 2.97 -30.99 1.08
N GLU A 262 2.51 -30.27 0.06
CA GLU A 262 2.46 -30.75 -1.33
C GLU A 262 3.86 -31.11 -1.87
N LEU A 263 4.87 -30.27 -1.59
CA LEU A 263 6.26 -30.52 -1.97
C LEU A 263 7.05 -31.39 -0.99
N LYS A 264 6.45 -31.77 0.15
CA LYS A 264 7.09 -32.53 1.24
C LYS A 264 8.41 -31.91 1.73
N ARG A 265 8.43 -30.58 1.87
CA ARG A 265 9.60 -29.76 2.26
C ARG A 265 9.45 -29.23 3.69
N THR A 266 10.27 -29.73 4.61
CA THR A 266 10.34 -29.23 5.99
C THR A 266 11.43 -28.18 6.19
N ASP A 267 12.51 -28.23 5.40
CA ASP A 267 13.72 -27.39 5.47
C ASP A 267 13.59 -26.00 4.83
N THR A 268 12.45 -25.75 4.18
CA THR A 268 12.21 -24.61 3.30
C THR A 268 10.90 -23.92 3.71
N ILE A 269 10.90 -22.60 3.81
CA ILE A 269 9.68 -21.79 3.93
C ILE A 269 9.36 -21.19 2.54
N PHE A 270 8.09 -21.15 2.19
CA PHE A 270 7.59 -20.51 0.98
C PHE A 270 6.64 -19.38 1.36
N TRP A 271 6.66 -18.29 0.60
CA TRP A 271 5.68 -17.21 0.72
C TRP A 271 5.12 -16.85 -0.68
N PRO A 272 3.79 -16.81 -0.86
CA PRO A 272 2.75 -17.18 0.10
C PRO A 272 2.84 -18.67 0.50
N GLY A 273 2.49 -18.99 1.75
CA GLY A 273 2.64 -20.35 2.28
C GLY A 273 1.63 -21.37 1.72
N CYS A 274 0.50 -20.87 1.22
CA CYS A 274 -0.54 -21.65 0.57
C CYS A 274 -0.89 -21.06 -0.81
N LEU A 275 -1.28 -21.91 -1.76
CA LEU A 275 -1.73 -21.50 -3.09
C LEU A 275 -3.08 -22.12 -3.43
N LEU A 276 -3.83 -21.45 -4.33
CA LEU A 276 -5.06 -21.99 -4.88
C LEU A 276 -4.76 -22.92 -6.06
N VAL A 277 -5.10 -24.20 -5.91
CA VAL A 277 -4.95 -25.22 -6.95
C VAL A 277 -6.31 -25.81 -7.33
N LYS A 278 -6.43 -26.35 -8.56
CA LYS A 278 -7.64 -27.09 -8.95
C LYS A 278 -7.62 -28.50 -8.40
N ARG A 279 -8.66 -28.88 -7.65
CA ARG A 279 -8.89 -30.25 -7.17
C ARG A 279 -10.33 -30.67 -7.51
N CYS A 280 -10.52 -31.95 -7.76
CA CYS A 280 -11.86 -32.49 -8.00
C CYS A 280 -12.67 -32.50 -6.70
N GLY A 281 -13.91 -32.05 -6.77
CA GLY A 281 -14.82 -32.09 -5.64
C GLY A 281 -16.27 -31.91 -6.07
N GLY A 282 -17.17 -32.13 -5.13
CA GLY A 282 -18.62 -32.21 -5.39
C GLY A 282 -19.10 -33.66 -5.42
N ASN A 283 -20.39 -33.79 -5.69
CA ASN A 283 -21.16 -35.02 -5.64
C ASN A 283 -21.33 -35.64 -7.02
N CYS A 284 -21.50 -36.95 -7.05
CA CYS A 284 -21.90 -37.70 -8.23
C CYS A 284 -23.42 -37.85 -8.24
N ALA A 285 -24.12 -36.99 -8.99
CA ALA A 285 -25.55 -36.77 -8.83
C ALA A 285 -26.46 -37.83 -9.49
N CYS A 286 -25.94 -38.61 -10.45
CA CYS A 286 -26.72 -39.61 -11.18
C CYS A 286 -25.91 -40.88 -11.42
N CYS A 287 -26.55 -42.03 -11.25
CA CYS A 287 -26.09 -43.30 -11.79
C CYS A 287 -27.28 -44.24 -11.98
N LEU A 288 -27.09 -45.35 -12.70
CA LEU A 288 -28.18 -46.29 -12.99
C LEU A 288 -28.49 -47.26 -11.83
N HIS A 289 -27.51 -47.69 -11.03
CA HIS A 289 -27.73 -48.68 -9.95
C HIS A 289 -26.83 -48.48 -8.71
N ASN A 290 -27.43 -48.47 -7.51
CA ASN A 290 -26.81 -48.54 -6.17
C ASN A 290 -25.52 -47.72 -5.94
N CYS A 291 -25.61 -46.40 -6.05
CA CYS A 291 -24.45 -45.50 -5.92
C CYS A 291 -24.14 -45.01 -4.52
N ASN A 292 -24.01 -45.97 -3.61
CA ASN A 292 -23.50 -45.72 -2.27
C ASN A 292 -21.95 -45.55 -2.28
N GLU A 293 -21.28 -45.94 -3.38
CA GLU A 293 -19.83 -45.87 -3.58
C GLU A 293 -19.44 -45.17 -4.90
N CYS A 294 -19.89 -43.93 -5.11
CA CYS A 294 -19.33 -43.05 -6.14
C CYS A 294 -18.32 -42.06 -5.56
N GLN A 295 -17.21 -41.84 -6.25
CA GLN A 295 -16.20 -40.84 -5.91
C GLN A 295 -15.93 -39.93 -7.10
N CYS A 296 -15.80 -38.63 -6.82
CA CYS A 296 -15.35 -37.63 -7.79
C CYS A 296 -13.82 -37.67 -7.87
N VAL A 297 -13.29 -38.15 -8.99
CA VAL A 297 -11.84 -38.39 -9.19
C VAL A 297 -11.32 -37.62 -10.40
N PRO A 298 -10.03 -37.24 -10.44
CA PRO A 298 -9.45 -36.64 -11.63
C PRO A 298 -9.36 -37.66 -12.78
N SER A 299 -9.87 -37.28 -13.95
CA SER A 299 -9.57 -37.96 -15.22
C SER A 299 -8.41 -37.32 -15.96
N LYS A 300 -8.09 -36.04 -15.66
CA LYS A 300 -6.94 -35.33 -16.22
C LYS A 300 -6.27 -34.45 -15.18
N VAL A 301 -4.97 -34.62 -15.03
CA VAL A 301 -4.12 -33.82 -14.13
C VAL A 301 -3.03 -33.14 -14.97
N THR A 302 -2.76 -31.88 -14.67
CA THR A 302 -1.62 -31.12 -15.23
C THR A 302 -0.75 -30.55 -14.12
N LYS A 303 0.52 -30.28 -14.44
CA LYS A 303 1.43 -29.55 -13.55
C LYS A 303 1.49 -28.10 -13.98
N LYS A 304 1.19 -27.20 -13.07
CA LYS A 304 1.28 -25.75 -13.26
C LYS A 304 2.33 -25.19 -12.33
N TYR A 305 3.15 -24.27 -12.85
CA TYR A 305 4.20 -23.60 -12.10
C TYR A 305 3.64 -22.32 -11.48
N HIS A 306 4.04 -22.05 -10.23
CA HIS A 306 3.66 -20.87 -9.48
C HIS A 306 4.92 -20.22 -8.92
N GLU A 307 5.16 -18.96 -9.25
CA GLU A 307 6.28 -18.19 -8.70
C GLU A 307 6.01 -17.91 -7.21
N VAL A 308 6.98 -18.25 -6.36
CA VAL A 308 6.92 -18.01 -4.92
C VAL A 308 8.27 -17.56 -4.38
N LEU A 309 8.26 -16.77 -3.31
CA LEU A 309 9.48 -16.52 -2.55
C LEU A 309 9.86 -17.77 -1.77
N GLN A 310 11.05 -18.29 -2.02
CA GLN A 310 11.66 -19.36 -1.27
C GLN A 310 12.68 -18.81 -0.27
N LEU A 311 12.53 -19.24 0.98
CA LEU A 311 13.39 -18.91 2.11
C LEU A 311 14.03 -20.19 2.64
N ARG A 312 15.37 -20.25 2.63
CA ARG A 312 16.15 -21.36 3.19
C ARG A 312 17.16 -20.86 4.24
N PRO A 313 17.38 -21.54 5.37
CA PRO A 313 18.47 -21.20 6.30
C PRO A 313 19.84 -21.24 5.61
N LYS A 314 20.70 -20.24 5.84
CA LYS A 314 22.10 -20.28 5.39
C LYS A 314 22.91 -21.20 6.32
N THR A 315 23.65 -22.15 5.75
CA THR A 315 24.55 -23.01 6.53
C THR A 315 25.80 -22.23 6.97
N GLY A 316 25.98 -22.07 8.28
CA GLY A 316 27.20 -21.50 8.89
C GLY A 316 27.25 -19.97 9.04
N VAL A 317 26.26 -19.23 8.54
CA VAL A 317 26.14 -17.76 8.71
C VAL A 317 24.70 -17.43 9.11
N ARG A 318 24.51 -16.50 10.06
CA ARG A 318 23.15 -16.01 10.40
C ARG A 318 22.50 -15.36 9.18
N GLY A 319 21.30 -15.78 8.83
CA GLY A 319 20.54 -15.22 7.72
C GLY A 319 19.77 -16.28 6.93
N LEU A 320 18.84 -15.79 6.11
CA LEU A 320 18.10 -16.62 5.15
C LEU A 320 18.68 -16.39 3.75
N HIS A 321 18.70 -17.43 2.93
CA HIS A 321 18.81 -17.32 1.49
C HIS A 321 17.41 -17.06 0.93
N LYS A 322 17.26 -15.94 0.22
CA LYS A 322 16.01 -15.48 -0.41
C LYS A 322 16.15 -15.68 -1.91
N SER A 323 15.13 -16.24 -2.55
CA SER A 323 15.10 -16.40 -4.02
C SER A 323 13.67 -16.61 -4.50
N LEU A 324 13.28 -15.95 -5.59
CA LEU A 324 12.08 -16.34 -6.34
C LEU A 324 12.31 -17.70 -6.99
N THR A 325 11.29 -18.56 -7.01
CA THR A 325 11.35 -19.88 -7.63
C THR A 325 9.98 -20.37 -8.04
N ASP A 326 9.91 -21.12 -9.15
CA ASP A 326 8.69 -21.76 -9.59
C ASP A 326 8.46 -23.10 -8.88
N VAL A 327 7.32 -23.23 -8.19
CA VAL A 327 6.86 -24.50 -7.62
C VAL A 327 5.84 -25.17 -8.54
N ALA A 328 6.12 -26.42 -8.92
CA ALA A 328 5.21 -27.22 -9.74
C ALA A 328 4.15 -27.89 -8.85
N LEU A 329 2.88 -27.48 -8.99
CA LEU A 329 1.74 -28.06 -8.28
C LEU A 329 0.79 -28.78 -9.23
N GLU A 330 0.17 -29.86 -8.76
CA GLU A 330 -0.78 -30.65 -9.54
C GLU A 330 -2.19 -30.05 -9.48
N HIS A 331 -2.74 -29.77 -10.67
CA HIS A 331 -4.08 -29.24 -10.91
C HIS A 331 -4.91 -30.27 -11.65
N HIS A 332 -6.11 -30.57 -11.14
CA HIS A 332 -7.08 -31.42 -11.81
C HIS A 332 -7.79 -30.56 -12.87
N GLU A 333 -7.62 -30.86 -14.15
CA GLU A 333 -8.27 -30.11 -15.23
C GLU A 333 -9.64 -30.67 -15.58
N GLU A 334 -9.81 -31.99 -15.47
CA GLU A 334 -11.06 -32.72 -15.76
C GLU A 334 -11.31 -33.73 -14.63
N CYS A 335 -12.59 -33.92 -14.28
CA CYS A 335 -13.05 -34.72 -13.15
C CYS A 335 -14.22 -35.60 -13.59
N ASP A 336 -14.20 -36.86 -13.19
CA ASP A 336 -15.23 -37.84 -13.51
C ASP A 336 -15.75 -38.56 -12.26
N CYS A 337 -16.97 -39.08 -12.38
CA CYS A 337 -17.62 -39.87 -11.35
C CYS A 337 -17.37 -41.35 -11.56
N VAL A 338 -16.51 -41.93 -10.73
CA VAL A 338 -16.23 -43.37 -10.73
C VAL A 338 -17.04 -44.02 -9.62
N CYS A 339 -17.94 -44.93 -10.00
CA CYS A 339 -18.84 -45.63 -9.11
C CYS A 339 -18.52 -47.12 -9.09
N ARG A 340 -18.36 -47.70 -7.89
CA ARG A 340 -18.21 -49.15 -7.74
C ARG A 340 -19.56 -49.84 -7.90
N GLY A 341 -19.88 -50.22 -9.13
CA GLY A 341 -20.91 -51.22 -9.37
C GLY A 341 -20.47 -52.56 -8.80
N SER A 342 -21.34 -53.24 -8.06
CA SER A 342 -21.10 -54.61 -7.59
C SER A 342 -20.96 -55.54 -8.80
N THR A 343 -19.74 -55.92 -9.14
CA THR A 343 -19.46 -57.01 -10.08
C THR A 343 -19.83 -58.33 -9.41
N GLY A 344 -21.11 -58.72 -9.53
CA GLY A 344 -21.65 -59.97 -9.00
C GLY A 344 -22.82 -60.45 -9.86
N GLY A 345 -22.59 -61.52 -10.61
CA GLY A 345 -23.50 -62.08 -11.62
C GLY A 345 -22.81 -62.23 -12.96
#